data_AF-A0A453ECS1-F1
#
_entry.id   AF-A0A453ECS1-F1
#
_cell.length_a   1.000
_cell.length_b   1.000
_cell.length_c   1.000
_cell.angle_alpha   90.00
_cell.angle_beta   90.00
_cell.angle_gamma   90.00
#
_symmetry.space_group_name_H-M   'P 1'
#
loop_
_entity.id
_entity.type
_entity.pdbx_description
1 polymer ?
#
loop_
_entity_poly.entity_id
_entity_poly.type
_entity_poly.pdbx_seq_one_letter_code
_entity_poly.pdbx_strand_id
1 'polypeptide(L)' 'FLDKYCSASGQRINHDKSSIFFSKGCLGQVREAVKNSLQVHNETLSERYLGMPTNVGQSKNGTFKYLRDRVWEKIK' A
#
# COMPACT_ATOMS: atom_id res chain seq x y z
N PHE A 1 10.02 1.89 -15.86
CA PHE A 1 10.79 0.86 -15.13
C PHE A 1 10.00 -0.44 -14.98
N LEU A 2 8.76 -0.36 -14.52
CA LEU A 2 7.90 -1.53 -14.30
C LEU A 2 7.63 -2.36 -15.56
N ASP A 3 7.49 -1.75 -16.73
CA ASP A 3 7.32 -2.50 -17.99
C ASP A 3 8.49 -3.43 -18.30
N LYS A 4 9.72 -2.99 -17.97
CA LYS A 4 10.93 -3.81 -18.14
C LYS A 4 10.93 -5.00 -17.19
N TYR A 5 10.49 -4.79 -15.94
CA TYR A 5 10.31 -5.87 -14.97
C TYR A 5 9.21 -6.85 -15.44
N CYS A 6 8.06 -6.35 -15.88
CA CYS A 6 6.96 -7.16 -16.43
C CYS A 6 7.44 -8.02 -17.60
N SER A 7 8.18 -7.41 -18.54
CA SER A 7 8.72 -8.11 -19.70
C SER A 7 9.72 -9.20 -19.33
N ALA A 8 10.60 -8.93 -18.35
CA ALA A 8 11.60 -9.90 -17.90
C ALA A 8 11.01 -11.04 -17.05
N SER A 9 9.99 -10.74 -16.24
CA SER A 9 9.34 -11.71 -15.33
C SER A 9 8.19 -12.49 -15.97
N GLY A 10 7.66 -12.02 -17.11
CA GLY A 10 6.42 -12.53 -17.71
C GLY A 10 5.15 -12.16 -16.94
N GLN A 11 5.26 -11.32 -15.91
CA GLN A 11 4.13 -10.88 -15.08
C GLN A 11 3.54 -9.57 -15.60
N ARG A 12 2.28 -9.31 -15.27
CA ARG A 12 1.61 -8.02 -15.54
C ARG A 12 1.24 -7.35 -14.23
N ILE A 13 1.35 -6.03 -14.21
CA ILE A 13 0.95 -5.20 -13.07
C ILE A 13 -0.46 -4.69 -13.29
N ASN A 14 -1.27 -4.71 -12.24
CA ASN A 14 -2.58 -4.10 -12.23
C ASN A 14 -2.44 -2.68 -11.66
N HIS A 15 -2.45 -1.67 -12.54
CA HIS A 15 -2.28 -0.28 -12.14
C HIS A 15 -3.47 0.25 -11.32
N ASP A 16 -4.69 -0.26 -11.55
CA ASP A 16 -5.89 0.17 -10.82
C ASP A 16 -5.86 -0.27 -9.34
N LYS A 17 -5.27 -1.44 -9.08
CA LYS A 17 -5.09 -1.99 -7.73
C LYS A 17 -3.78 -1.56 -7.07
N SER A 18 -2.87 -0.93 -7.82
CA SER A 18 -1.60 -0.46 -7.29
C SER A 18 -1.76 0.96 -6.76
N SER A 19 -1.17 1.22 -5.60
CA SER A 19 -1.11 2.57 -5.03
C SER A 19 0.28 2.86 -4.48
N ILE A 20 0.59 4.15 -4.35
CA ILE A 20 1.81 4.63 -3.73
C ILE A 20 1.44 5.48 -2.52
N PHE A 21 2.19 5.34 -1.43
CA PHE A 21 2.05 6.17 -0.25
C PHE A 21 3.39 6.85 0.07
N PHE A 22 3.34 8.15 0.35
CA PHE A 22 4.51 8.93 0.73
C PHE A 22 4.41 9.38 2.19
N SER A 23 5.52 9.25 2.93
CA SER A 23 5.58 9.71 4.32
C SER A 23 5.52 11.24 4.43
N LYS A 24 5.19 11.72 5.64
CA LYS A 24 5.27 13.14 5.98
C LYS A 24 6.71 13.62 5.76
N GLY A 25 6.88 14.70 4.98
CA GLY A 25 8.20 15.27 4.65
C GLY A 25 8.75 14.90 3.27
N CYS A 26 8.11 14.00 2.53
CA CYS A 26 8.51 13.74 1.14
C CYS A 26 8.19 14.95 0.24
N LEU A 27 9.22 15.51 -0.40
CA LEU A 27 9.14 16.67 -1.29
C LEU A 27 8.26 16.36 -2.52
N GLY A 28 7.44 17.33 -2.94
CA GLY A 28 6.53 17.16 -4.09
C GLY A 28 7.24 16.77 -5.38
N GLN A 29 8.43 17.33 -5.64
CA GLN A 29 9.24 16.97 -6.81
C GLN A 29 9.63 15.48 -6.83
N VAL A 30 9.97 14.92 -5.66
CA VAL A 30 10.31 13.50 -5.53
C VAL A 30 9.06 12.64 -5.74
N ARG A 31 7.90 13.07 -5.21
CA ARG A 31 6.63 12.35 -5.42
C ARG A 31 6.30 12.26 -6.91
N GLU A 32 6.36 13.38 -7.63
CA GLU A 32 6.07 13.41 -9.06
C GLU A 32 7.07 12.60 -9.88
N ALA A 33 8.37 12.69 -9.57
CA ALA A 33 9.38 11.87 -10.22
C ALA A 33 9.10 10.36 -10.07
N VAL A 34 8.72 9.92 -8.86
CA VAL A 34 8.39 8.52 -8.57
C VAL A 34 7.11 8.09 -9.27
N LYS A 35 6.03 8.89 -9.20
CA LYS A 35 4.76 8.61 -9.88
C LYS A 35 4.96 8.44 -11.38
N ASN A 36 5.72 9.33 -12.02
CA ASN A 36 5.98 9.29 -13.46
C ASN A 36 6.86 8.11 -13.86
N SER A 37 7.84 7.73 -13.03
CA SER A 37 8.72 6.57 -13.30
C SER A 37 7.98 5.22 -13.21
N LEU A 38 7.01 5.13 -12.29
CA LEU A 38 6.23 3.91 -12.04
C LEU A 38 4.90 3.89 -12.81
N GLN A 39 4.42 5.03 -13.33
CA GLN A 39 3.08 5.18 -13.91
C GLN A 39 1.97 4.72 -12.95
N VAL A 40 2.12 5.05 -11.67
CA VAL A 40 1.11 4.80 -10.64
C VAL A 40 0.81 6.15 -9.98
N HIS A 41 -0.36 6.70 -10.30
CA HIS A 41 -0.78 8.01 -9.81
C HIS A 41 -1.75 7.94 -8.62
N ASN A 42 -2.20 6.74 -8.29
CA ASN A 42 -3.08 6.50 -7.15
C ASN A 42 -2.30 6.69 -5.83
N GLU A 43 -2.37 7.88 -5.25
CA GLU A 43 -1.73 8.23 -3.98
C GLU A 43 -2.66 7.92 -2.81
N THR A 44 -2.82 6.63 -2.50
CA THR A 44 -3.63 6.16 -1.37
C THR A 44 -2.84 5.18 -0.52
N LEU A 45 -2.95 5.36 0.80
CA LEU A 45 -2.59 4.30 1.72
C LEU A 45 -3.72 3.27 1.65
N SER A 46 -3.46 2.08 1.08
CA SER A 46 -4.41 0.98 1.21
C SER A 46 -4.71 0.80 2.69
N GLU A 47 -5.98 0.76 3.09
CA GLU A 47 -6.32 0.56 4.51
C GLU A 47 -5.89 -0.81 5.01
N ARG A 48 -5.72 -1.78 4.10
CA ARG A 48 -5.37 -3.16 4.44
C ARG A 48 -4.32 -3.74 3.50
N TYR A 49 -3.34 -4.43 4.06
CA TYR A 49 -2.38 -5.28 3.38
C TYR A 49 -2.48 -6.70 3.93
N LEU A 50 -2.76 -7.67 3.06
CA LEU A 50 -2.95 -9.09 3.43
C LEU A 50 -3.98 -9.30 4.58
N GLY A 51 -5.01 -8.45 4.62
CA GLY A 51 -6.05 -8.51 5.66
C GLY A 51 -5.63 -7.93 7.02
N MET A 52 -4.55 -7.15 7.07
CA MET A 52 -4.08 -6.40 8.24
C MET A 52 -4.05 -4.90 7.94
N PRO A 53 -4.27 -4.01 8.91
CA PRO A 53 -4.18 -2.57 8.67
C PRO A 53 -2.80 -2.17 8.15
N THR A 54 -2.69 -1.39 7.08
CA THR A 54 -1.37 -1.07 6.50
C THR A 54 -0.50 -0.19 7.42
N ASN A 55 -1.11 0.51 8.37
CA ASN A 55 -0.44 1.29 9.42
C ASN A 55 0.00 0.48 10.66
N VAL A 56 0.08 -0.85 10.57
CA VAL A 56 0.66 -1.70 11.63
C VAL A 56 2.09 -1.21 11.93
N GLY A 57 2.26 -0.45 13.02
CA GLY A 57 3.53 0.17 13.40
C GLY A 57 3.40 1.60 13.93
N GLN A 58 2.45 2.40 13.42
CA GLN A 58 2.21 3.76 13.95
C GLN A 58 1.41 3.76 15.27
N SER A 59 0.65 2.70 15.53
CA SER A 59 -0.04 2.48 16.80
C SER A 59 -0.15 0.99 17.11
N LYS A 60 0.55 0.56 18.17
CA LYS A 60 0.42 -0.80 18.72
C LYS A 60 -1.02 -1.08 19.18
N ASN A 61 -1.68 -0.06 19.73
CA ASN A 61 -3.04 -0.17 20.27
C ASN A 61 -4.10 -0.37 19.17
N GLY A 62 -3.99 0.35 18.05
CA GLY A 62 -4.94 0.21 16.94
C GLY A 62 -4.86 -1.16 16.26
N THR A 63 -3.66 -1.70 16.12
CA THR A 63 -3.44 -3.03 15.55
C THR A 63 -4.00 -4.15 16.42
N PHE A 64 -3.75 -4.09 17.73
CA PHE A 64 -4.24 -5.11 18.67
C PHE A 64 -5.77 -5.09 18.80
N LYS A 65 -6.37 -3.88 18.81
CA LYS A 65 -7.83 -3.73 18.79
C LYS A 65 -8.45 -4.37 17.53
N TYR A 66 -7.89 -4.09 16.35
CA TYR A 66 -8.34 -4.70 15.10
C TYR A 66 -8.29 -6.24 15.14
N LEU A 67 -7.19 -6.80 15.63
CA LEU A 67 -7.03 -8.26 15.76
C LEU A 67 -8.08 -8.86 16.70
N ARG A 68 -8.26 -8.27 17.89
CA ARG A 68 -9.27 -8.71 18.86
C ARG A 68 -10.67 -8.69 18.27
N ASP A 69 -11.06 -7.57 17.65
CA ASP A 69 -12.39 -7.38 17.09
C ASP A 69 -12.64 -8.39 15.95
N ARG A 70 -11.64 -8.67 15.11
CA ARG A 70 -11.72 -9.69 14.04
C ARG A 70 -11.87 -11.12 14.56
N VAL A 71 -11.23 -11.48 15.68
CA VAL A 71 -11.38 -12.81 16.29
C VAL A 71 -12.79 -12.95 16.88
N TRP A 72 -13.31 -11.91 17.51
CA TRP A 72 -14.64 -11.94 18.12
C TRP A 72 -15.76 -12.08 17.08
N GLU A 73 -15.65 -11.42 15.93
CA GLU A 73 -16.56 -11.59 14.78
C GLU A 73 -16.61 -13.01 14.22
N LYS A 74 -15.57 -13.84 14.46
CA LYS A 74 -15.55 -15.25 14.02
C LYS A 74 -16.12 -16.23 15.05
N ILE A 75 -16.22 -15.81 16.31
CA ILE A 75 -16.75 -16.61 17.41
C ILE A 75 -18.27 -16.45 17.52
N LYS A 76 -18.80 -15.36 16.97
CA LYS A 76 -20.22 -15.08 16.84
C LYS A 76 -20.84 -15.88 15.70
#